data_AF-A0A9X0G0U1-F1
#
_entry.id   AF-A0A9X0G0U1-F1
#
_cell.length_a   1.000
_cell.length_b   1.000
_cell.length_c   1.000
_cell.angle_alpha   90.00
_cell.angle_beta   90.00
_cell.angle_gamma   90.00
#
_symmetry.space_group_name_H-M   'P 1'
#
loop_
_entity.id
_entity.type
_entity.pdbx_description
1 polymer ?
#
loop_
_entity_poly.entity_id
_entity_poly.type
_entity_poly.pdbx_seq_one_letter_code
_entity_poly.pdbx_strand_id
1 'polypeptide(L)'
;MEMTITRALSELKMLDKRISRTIDEAVLGGLIIGKHIQNGFQNQEEVEKKAKADDQSIQALIKRRNAIKSAIVVSNATTTIEVAGVSMTVAEAIERKTSIDYDIRYLRKLKKVYTELVDRSEQINEDVKKRLDQHLETLFGKDGKTQAAANQEIVKSFLAENEAAIIDPLRLRVKIEQLSKEIEDFQMEVDFSLSESNTLTKIQID
;
A
#
# COMPACT_ATOMS: atom_id res chain seq x y z
N MET A 1 4.99 33.76 4.25
CA MET A 1 4.48 33.59 2.87
C MET A 1 3.42 32.49 2.87
N GLU A 2 2.31 32.65 2.15
CA GLU A 2 1.23 31.63 2.06
C GLU A 2 1.21 30.97 0.66
N MET A 3 1.07 29.65 0.60
CA MET A 3 0.88 28.91 -0.66
C MET A 3 0.10 27.61 -0.44
N THR A 4 -0.49 27.05 -1.50
CA THR A 4 -1.16 25.73 -1.44
C THR A 4 -0.16 24.59 -1.36
N ILE A 5 -0.55 23.44 -0.81
CA ILE A 5 0.33 22.26 -0.76
C ILE A 5 0.74 21.82 -2.17
N THR A 6 -0.17 21.85 -3.15
CA THR A 6 0.17 21.53 -4.55
C THR A 6 1.30 22.41 -5.11
N ARG A 7 1.28 23.72 -4.81
CA ARG A 7 2.35 24.64 -5.19
C ARG A 7 3.64 24.37 -4.41
N ALA A 8 3.52 24.12 -3.11
CA ALA A 8 4.65 23.80 -2.24
C ALA A 8 5.39 22.52 -2.69
N LEU A 9 4.67 21.47 -3.08
CA LEU A 9 5.24 20.23 -3.62
C LEU A 9 5.97 20.46 -4.95
N SER A 10 5.39 21.28 -5.83
CA SER A 10 6.02 21.66 -7.10
C SER A 10 7.30 22.49 -6.87
N GLU A 11 7.25 23.43 -5.92
CA GLU A 11 8.40 24.23 -5.53
C GLU A 11 9.51 23.38 -4.90
N LEU A 12 9.18 22.42 -4.02
CA LEU A 12 10.15 21.47 -3.46
C LEU A 12 10.91 20.73 -4.57
N LYS A 13 10.19 20.21 -5.58
CA LYS A 13 10.83 19.52 -6.71
C LYS A 13 11.79 20.43 -7.49
N MET A 14 11.45 21.70 -7.65
CA MET A 14 12.30 22.69 -8.31
C MET A 14 13.50 23.07 -7.44
N LEU A 15 13.30 23.23 -6.13
CA LEU A 15 14.36 23.51 -5.17
C LEU A 15 15.34 22.35 -5.09
N ASP A 16 14.88 21.09 -5.03
CA ASP A 16 15.75 19.92 -5.01
C ASP A 16 16.68 19.91 -6.22
N LYS A 17 16.15 20.10 -7.44
CA LYS A 17 16.96 20.21 -8.66
C LYS A 17 17.93 21.38 -8.63
N ARG A 18 17.48 22.54 -8.16
CA ARG A 18 18.31 23.75 -8.09
C ARG A 18 19.44 23.59 -7.07
N ILE A 19 19.15 23.02 -5.91
CA ILE A 19 20.14 22.72 -4.87
C ILE A 19 21.20 21.79 -5.44
N SER A 20 20.82 20.66 -6.04
CA SER A 20 21.77 19.74 -6.65
C SER A 20 22.67 20.44 -7.65
N ARG A 21 22.09 21.16 -8.63
CA ARG A 21 22.88 21.90 -9.62
C ARG A 21 23.80 22.95 -8.99
N THR A 22 23.31 23.72 -8.04
CA THR A 22 24.11 24.76 -7.37
C THR A 22 25.23 24.15 -6.55
N ILE A 23 25.05 22.98 -5.95
CA ILE A 23 26.12 22.23 -5.27
C ILE A 23 27.16 21.74 -6.28
N ASP A 24 26.72 21.14 -7.38
CA ASP A 24 27.60 20.58 -8.41
C ASP A 24 28.47 21.66 -9.09
N GLU A 25 27.93 22.87 -9.25
CA GLU A 25 28.60 24.02 -9.88
C GLU A 25 29.33 24.94 -8.88
N ALA A 26 29.15 24.74 -7.56
CA ALA A 26 29.67 25.65 -6.55
C ALA A 26 31.19 25.58 -6.44
N VAL A 27 31.81 26.76 -6.32
CA VAL A 27 33.24 26.85 -6.01
C VAL A 27 33.37 27.09 -4.52
N LEU A 28 33.59 26.05 -3.73
CA LEU A 28 33.68 26.14 -2.25
C LEU A 28 35.10 26.32 -1.73
N GLY A 29 36.08 26.39 -2.63
CA GLY A 29 37.48 26.57 -2.31
C GLY A 29 38.34 26.62 -3.56
N GLY A 30 39.59 27.03 -3.40
CA GLY A 30 40.58 27.06 -4.47
C GLY A 30 41.93 26.58 -4.00
N LEU A 31 42.78 26.23 -4.95
CA LEU A 31 44.15 25.77 -4.71
C LEU A 31 45.15 26.79 -5.26
N ILE A 32 46.17 27.10 -4.48
CA ILE A 32 47.29 27.96 -4.88
C ILE A 32 48.57 27.12 -4.89
N ILE A 33 49.30 27.13 -6.01
CA ILE A 33 50.62 26.48 -6.12
C ILE A 33 51.65 27.55 -6.44
N GLY A 34 52.52 27.86 -5.47
CA GLY A 34 53.46 28.97 -5.57
C GLY A 34 52.72 30.32 -5.63
N LYS A 35 52.77 30.99 -6.78
CA LYS A 35 52.05 32.26 -7.06
C LYS A 35 50.87 32.09 -8.03
N HIS A 36 50.60 30.87 -8.51
CA HIS A 36 49.55 30.61 -9.50
C HIS A 36 48.30 30.05 -8.83
N ILE A 37 47.15 30.65 -9.16
CA ILE A 37 45.83 30.24 -8.68
C ILE A 37 45.21 29.28 -9.70
N GLN A 38 44.72 28.15 -9.22
CA GLN A 38 44.05 27.15 -10.05
C GLN A 38 42.60 27.58 -10.37
N ASN A 39 41.99 26.96 -11.38
CA ASN A 39 40.59 27.15 -11.78
C ASN A 39 40.23 28.53 -12.38
N GLY A 40 41.22 29.28 -12.87
CA GLY A 40 40.97 30.48 -13.69
C GLY A 40 40.61 31.76 -12.93
N PHE A 41 40.79 31.79 -11.60
CA PHE A 41 40.60 32.99 -10.77
C PHE A 41 41.84 33.90 -10.78
N GLN A 42 41.65 35.22 -10.67
CA GLN A 42 42.76 36.18 -10.77
C GLN A 42 43.52 36.38 -9.45
N ASN A 43 42.82 36.30 -8.31
CA ASN A 43 43.40 36.49 -6.98
C ASN A 43 42.65 35.66 -5.92
N GLN A 44 43.25 35.54 -4.72
CA GLN A 44 42.66 34.80 -3.60
C GLN A 44 41.34 35.39 -3.13
N GLU A 45 41.18 36.72 -3.16
CA GLU A 45 39.94 37.37 -2.73
C GLU A 45 38.75 37.01 -3.61
N GLU A 46 38.95 36.81 -4.92
CA GLU A 46 37.89 36.36 -5.83
C GLU A 46 37.40 34.97 -5.48
N VAL A 47 38.32 34.04 -5.17
CA VAL A 47 37.99 32.68 -4.72
C VAL A 47 37.21 32.74 -3.41
N GLU A 48 37.68 33.51 -2.44
CA GLU A 48 37.02 33.64 -1.14
C GLU A 48 35.62 34.27 -1.25
N LYS A 49 35.47 35.32 -2.07
CA LYS A 49 34.18 35.97 -2.32
C LYS A 49 33.22 35.01 -3.00
N LYS A 50 33.68 34.29 -4.03
CA LYS A 50 32.85 33.33 -4.76
C LYS A 50 32.44 32.15 -3.87
N ALA A 51 33.36 31.61 -3.07
CA ALA A 51 33.05 30.51 -2.14
C ALA A 51 32.05 30.89 -1.06
N LYS A 52 32.21 32.06 -0.44
CA LYS A 52 31.23 32.55 0.55
C LYS A 52 29.86 32.81 -0.09
N ALA A 53 29.83 33.34 -1.31
CA ALA A 53 28.58 33.60 -2.03
C ALA A 53 27.86 32.30 -2.43
N ASP A 54 28.60 31.29 -2.92
CA ASP A 54 28.03 30.01 -3.32
C ASP A 54 27.55 29.22 -2.09
N ASP A 55 28.32 29.17 -1.00
CA ASP A 55 27.87 28.58 0.26
C ASP A 55 26.60 29.25 0.79
N GLN A 56 26.58 30.59 0.87
CA GLN A 56 25.40 31.33 1.31
C GLN A 56 24.17 31.04 0.44
N SER A 57 24.34 30.94 -0.88
CA SER A 57 23.27 30.60 -1.82
C SER A 57 22.75 29.18 -1.58
N ILE A 58 23.64 28.20 -1.41
CA ILE A 58 23.29 26.81 -1.10
C ILE A 58 22.52 26.73 0.22
N GLN A 59 23.04 27.35 1.29
CA GLN A 59 22.39 27.36 2.60
C GLN A 59 21.01 28.00 2.55
N ALA A 60 20.84 29.11 1.81
CA ALA A 60 19.55 29.77 1.65
C ALA A 60 18.53 28.87 0.93
N LEU A 61 18.96 28.17 -0.14
CA LEU A 61 18.11 27.21 -0.86
C LEU A 61 17.70 26.03 0.04
N ILE A 62 18.65 25.44 0.78
CA ILE A 62 18.39 24.34 1.72
C ILE A 62 17.43 24.78 2.81
N LYS A 63 17.65 25.96 3.41
CA LYS A 63 16.78 26.51 4.46
C LYS A 63 15.34 26.67 3.95
N ARG A 64 15.16 27.26 2.76
CA ARG A 64 13.84 27.43 2.14
C ARG A 64 13.16 26.08 1.89
N ARG A 65 13.90 25.12 1.33
CA ARG A 65 13.41 23.75 1.07
C ARG A 65 12.96 23.05 2.35
N ASN A 66 13.73 23.18 3.43
CA ASN A 66 13.40 22.60 4.73
C ASN A 66 12.19 23.27 5.39
N ALA A 67 12.06 24.60 5.28
CA ALA A 67 10.90 25.33 5.79
C ALA A 67 9.60 24.86 5.10
N ILE A 68 9.61 24.76 3.76
CA ILE A 68 8.46 24.25 2.99
C ILE A 68 8.13 22.81 3.40
N LYS A 69 9.14 21.92 3.43
CA LYS A 69 8.89 20.51 3.76
C LYS A 69 8.33 20.35 5.18
N SER A 70 8.84 21.10 6.14
CA SER A 70 8.38 21.07 7.53
C SER A 70 6.92 21.53 7.63
N ALA A 71 6.56 22.63 6.96
CA ALA A 71 5.19 23.12 6.92
C ALA A 71 4.21 22.10 6.29
N ILE A 72 4.62 21.39 5.23
CA ILE A 72 3.82 20.29 4.65
C ILE A 72 3.65 19.15 5.65
N VAL A 73 4.72 18.74 6.36
CA VAL A 73 4.63 17.65 7.34
C VAL A 73 3.65 18.00 8.46
N VAL A 74 3.73 19.23 8.99
CA VAL A 74 2.79 19.71 10.01
C VAL A 74 1.37 19.69 9.46
N SER A 75 1.15 20.25 8.27
CA SER A 75 -0.17 20.28 7.65
C SER A 75 -0.74 18.88 7.42
N ASN A 76 0.08 17.93 6.96
CA ASN A 76 -0.35 16.55 6.76
C ASN A 76 -0.75 15.87 8.08
N ALA A 77 -0.06 16.20 9.18
CA ALA A 77 -0.36 15.64 10.50
C ALA A 77 -1.61 16.25 11.14
N THR A 78 -2.03 17.46 10.75
CA THR A 78 -3.18 18.15 11.36
C THR A 78 -4.43 18.17 10.50
N THR A 79 -4.29 18.00 9.18
CA THR A 79 -5.43 18.09 8.24
C THR A 79 -6.12 16.74 8.15
N THR A 80 -7.41 16.71 8.47
CA THR A 80 -8.27 15.52 8.37
C THR A 80 -8.97 15.46 7.02
N ILE A 81 -9.04 14.28 6.46
CA ILE A 81 -9.79 13.95 5.24
C ILE A 81 -10.71 12.75 5.51
N GLU A 82 -11.71 12.57 4.67
CA GLU A 82 -12.53 11.37 4.64
C GLU A 82 -12.10 10.51 3.45
N VAL A 83 -11.91 9.22 3.70
CA VAL A 83 -11.57 8.23 2.67
C VAL A 83 -12.38 6.98 2.94
N ALA A 84 -13.24 6.57 1.99
CA ALA A 84 -14.10 5.40 2.09
C ALA A 84 -14.99 5.42 3.36
N GLY A 85 -15.47 6.60 3.75
CA GLY A 85 -16.28 6.80 4.96
C GLY A 85 -15.51 6.76 6.28
N VAL A 86 -14.17 6.68 6.24
CA VAL A 86 -13.30 6.72 7.42
C VAL A 86 -12.58 8.07 7.48
N SER A 87 -12.77 8.79 8.58
CA SER A 87 -12.04 10.03 8.85
C SER A 87 -10.63 9.71 9.35
N MET A 88 -9.62 10.29 8.69
CA MET A 88 -8.22 10.12 9.03
C MET A 88 -7.41 11.37 8.62
N THR A 89 -6.24 11.59 9.21
CA THR A 89 -5.33 12.65 8.78
C THR A 89 -4.73 12.35 7.41
N VAL A 90 -4.29 13.38 6.70
CA VAL A 90 -3.56 13.21 5.43
C VAL A 90 -2.31 12.35 5.63
N ALA A 91 -1.62 12.49 6.76
CA ALA A 91 -0.49 11.64 7.12
C ALA A 91 -0.89 10.16 7.28
N GLU A 92 -1.99 9.88 7.98
CA GLU A 92 -2.53 8.52 8.13
C GLU A 92 -2.96 7.95 6.78
N ALA A 93 -3.61 8.73 5.91
CA ALA A 93 -3.99 8.27 4.57
C ALA A 93 -2.76 7.90 3.72
N ILE A 94 -1.67 8.67 3.80
CA ILE A 94 -0.42 8.37 3.11
C ILE A 94 0.23 7.09 3.64
N GLU A 95 0.27 6.90 4.96
CA GLU A 95 0.76 5.65 5.57
C GLU A 95 -0.13 4.47 5.14
N ARG A 96 -1.44 4.66 5.16
CA ARG A 96 -2.43 3.64 4.82
C ARG A 96 -2.29 3.14 3.39
N LYS A 97 -1.89 4.00 2.45
CA LYS A 97 -1.55 3.58 1.08
C LYS A 97 -0.41 2.55 1.02
N THR A 98 0.52 2.60 1.98
CA THR A 98 1.58 1.59 2.10
C THR A 98 1.15 0.37 2.91
N SER A 99 0.39 0.57 4.00
CA SER A 99 0.02 -0.53 4.90
C SER A 99 -1.16 -1.37 4.39
N ILE A 100 -1.95 -0.88 3.42
CA ILE A 100 -3.04 -1.65 2.81
C ILE A 100 -2.56 -2.94 2.12
N ASP A 101 -1.28 -3.05 1.76
CA ASP A 101 -0.71 -4.30 1.24
C ASP A 101 -0.86 -5.47 2.23
N TYR A 102 -0.87 -5.20 3.55
CA TYR A 102 -1.15 -6.23 4.55
C TYR A 102 -2.56 -6.80 4.42
N ASP A 103 -3.56 -5.95 4.19
CA ASP A 103 -4.95 -6.37 4.04
C ASP A 103 -5.17 -7.08 2.72
N ILE A 104 -4.49 -6.64 1.65
CA ILE A 104 -4.49 -7.33 0.36
C ILE A 104 -3.91 -8.74 0.51
N ARG A 105 -2.78 -8.88 1.21
CA ARG A 105 -2.18 -10.20 1.50
C ARG A 105 -3.11 -11.05 2.36
N TYR A 106 -3.74 -10.46 3.36
CA TYR A 106 -4.70 -11.16 4.22
C TYR A 106 -5.90 -11.66 3.41
N LEU A 107 -6.48 -10.81 2.56
CA LEU A 107 -7.56 -11.16 1.65
C LEU A 107 -7.18 -12.30 0.70
N ARG A 108 -5.98 -12.25 0.11
CA ARG A 108 -5.46 -13.34 -0.74
C ARG A 108 -5.39 -14.65 0.05
N LYS A 109 -4.94 -14.61 1.30
CA LYS A 109 -4.88 -15.81 2.16
C LYS A 109 -6.27 -16.33 2.49
N LEU A 110 -7.24 -15.47 2.81
CA LEU A 110 -8.63 -15.85 3.06
C LEU A 110 -9.26 -16.52 1.83
N LYS A 111 -9.13 -15.89 0.65
CA LYS A 111 -9.63 -16.45 -0.62
C LYS A 111 -9.01 -17.81 -0.90
N LYS A 112 -7.69 -17.93 -0.75
CA LYS A 112 -6.96 -19.20 -0.94
C LYS A 112 -7.50 -20.30 -0.03
N VAL A 113 -7.60 -20.03 1.28
CA VAL A 113 -8.08 -21.02 2.25
C VAL A 113 -9.54 -21.41 1.97
N TYR A 114 -10.38 -20.44 1.64
CA TYR A 114 -11.78 -20.71 1.31
C TYR A 114 -11.90 -21.63 0.10
N THR A 115 -11.19 -21.33 -1.00
CA THR A 115 -11.17 -22.18 -2.20
C THR A 115 -10.61 -23.57 -1.89
N GLU A 116 -9.47 -23.66 -1.18
CA GLU A 116 -8.89 -24.97 -0.80
C GLU A 116 -9.84 -25.83 0.05
N LEU A 117 -10.61 -25.22 0.96
CA LEU A 117 -11.58 -25.94 1.78
C LEU A 117 -12.79 -26.41 0.98
N VAL A 118 -13.32 -25.56 0.09
CA VAL A 118 -14.45 -25.91 -0.78
C VAL A 118 -14.05 -27.02 -1.74
N ASP A 119 -12.94 -26.85 -2.47
CA ASP A 119 -12.46 -27.82 -3.45
C ASP A 119 -12.19 -29.18 -2.78
N ARG A 120 -11.55 -29.18 -1.60
CA ARG A 120 -11.26 -30.40 -0.85
C ARG A 120 -12.54 -31.07 -0.32
N SER A 121 -13.51 -30.27 0.15
CA SER A 121 -14.80 -30.80 0.60
C SER A 121 -15.57 -31.43 -0.56
N GLU A 122 -15.60 -30.77 -1.72
CA GLU A 122 -16.24 -31.29 -2.93
C GLU A 122 -15.58 -32.59 -3.40
N GLN A 123 -14.24 -32.62 -3.44
CA GLN A 123 -13.50 -33.82 -3.83
C GLN A 123 -13.76 -35.01 -2.89
N ILE A 124 -13.73 -34.78 -1.56
CA ILE A 124 -14.04 -35.84 -0.59
C ILE A 124 -15.49 -36.31 -0.78
N ASN A 125 -16.44 -35.38 -0.94
CA ASN A 125 -17.85 -35.73 -1.10
C ASN A 125 -18.13 -36.50 -2.40
N GLU A 126 -17.41 -36.20 -3.48
CA GLU A 126 -17.45 -37.00 -4.71
C GLU A 126 -16.88 -38.41 -4.51
N ASP A 127 -15.77 -38.55 -3.80
CA ASP A 127 -15.17 -39.85 -3.51
C ASP A 127 -16.05 -40.69 -2.57
N VAL A 128 -16.69 -40.05 -1.60
CA VAL A 128 -17.67 -40.70 -0.70
C VAL A 128 -18.86 -41.22 -1.49
N LYS A 129 -19.38 -40.44 -2.45
CA LYS A 129 -20.46 -40.90 -3.36
C LYS A 129 -20.03 -42.11 -4.17
N LYS A 130 -18.83 -42.09 -4.77
CA LYS A 130 -18.29 -43.24 -5.52
C LYS A 130 -18.14 -44.48 -4.64
N ARG A 131 -17.65 -44.32 -3.41
CA ARG A 131 -17.52 -45.42 -2.43
C ARG A 131 -18.87 -45.95 -1.98
N LEU A 132 -19.84 -45.08 -1.77
CA LEU A 132 -21.20 -45.46 -1.45
C LEU A 132 -21.81 -46.30 -2.58
N ASP A 133 -21.65 -45.88 -3.84
CA ASP A 133 -22.13 -46.63 -5.00
C ASP A 133 -21.49 -48.03 -5.08
N GLN A 134 -20.16 -48.12 -4.91
CA GLN A 134 -19.44 -49.40 -4.86
C GLN A 134 -19.88 -50.28 -3.69
N HIS A 135 -20.14 -49.68 -2.53
CA HIS A 135 -20.60 -50.40 -1.34
C HIS A 135 -22.00 -50.97 -1.55
N LEU A 136 -22.91 -50.20 -2.15
CA LEU A 136 -24.26 -50.64 -2.52
C LEU A 136 -24.24 -51.73 -3.60
N GLU A 137 -23.38 -51.64 -4.62
CA GLU A 137 -23.20 -52.71 -5.61
C GLU A 137 -22.66 -54.00 -4.98
N THR A 138 -21.76 -53.90 -3.98
CA THR A 138 -21.22 -55.07 -3.28
C THR A 138 -22.28 -55.75 -2.40
N LEU A 139 -23.12 -54.97 -1.71
CA LEU A 139 -24.16 -55.49 -0.82
C LEU A 139 -25.38 -56.05 -1.55
N PHE A 140 -25.75 -55.47 -2.70
CA PHE A 140 -27.03 -55.75 -3.36
C PHE A 140 -26.91 -56.18 -4.83
N GLY A 141 -25.70 -56.31 -5.38
CA GLY A 141 -25.46 -56.69 -6.78
C GLY A 141 -26.01 -55.66 -7.77
N LYS A 142 -26.44 -56.12 -8.96
CA LYS A 142 -26.98 -55.25 -10.03
C LYS A 142 -28.27 -54.48 -9.65
N ASP A 143 -28.91 -54.83 -8.54
CA ASP A 143 -30.13 -54.18 -8.01
C ASP A 143 -29.85 -53.12 -6.91
N GLY A 144 -28.60 -52.69 -6.74
CA GLY A 144 -28.20 -51.74 -5.69
C GLY A 144 -28.96 -50.40 -5.71
N LYS A 145 -29.37 -49.91 -6.90
CA LYS A 145 -30.17 -48.67 -7.02
C LYS A 145 -31.61 -48.83 -6.51
N THR A 146 -32.20 -50.01 -6.64
CA THR A 146 -33.56 -50.33 -6.22
C THR A 146 -33.64 -50.55 -4.70
N GLN A 147 -32.57 -51.07 -4.09
CA GLN A 147 -32.48 -51.29 -2.63
C GLN A 147 -31.92 -50.10 -1.83
N ALA A 148 -31.18 -49.18 -2.44
CA ALA A 148 -30.80 -47.90 -1.80
C ALA A 148 -32.03 -47.07 -1.36
N ALA A 149 -33.14 -47.18 -2.11
CA ALA A 149 -34.42 -46.58 -1.74
C ALA A 149 -35.11 -47.26 -0.55
N ALA A 150 -34.85 -48.56 -0.35
CA ALA A 150 -35.40 -49.36 0.75
C ALA A 150 -34.55 -49.25 2.04
N ASN A 151 -33.24 -49.03 1.92
CA ASN A 151 -32.28 -48.96 3.02
C ASN A 151 -31.68 -47.55 3.20
N GLN A 152 -32.55 -46.54 3.28
CA GLN A 152 -32.13 -45.14 3.47
C GLN A 152 -31.31 -44.92 4.75
N GLU A 153 -31.50 -45.74 5.79
CA GLU A 153 -30.73 -45.63 7.03
C GLU A 153 -29.26 -46.00 6.83
N ILE A 154 -28.96 -47.03 6.02
CA ILE A 154 -27.58 -47.44 5.71
C ILE A 154 -26.88 -46.34 4.91
N VAL A 155 -27.58 -45.76 3.94
CA VAL A 155 -27.07 -44.62 3.14
C VAL A 155 -26.80 -43.40 4.02
N LYS A 156 -27.74 -43.06 4.91
CA LYS A 156 -27.58 -41.92 5.83
C LYS A 156 -26.45 -42.13 6.84
N SER A 157 -26.30 -43.33 7.40
CA SER A 157 -25.22 -43.66 8.33
C SER A 157 -23.86 -43.57 7.63
N PHE A 158 -23.76 -44.12 6.41
CA PHE A 158 -22.53 -44.07 5.63
C PHE A 158 -22.14 -42.64 5.26
N LEU A 159 -23.09 -41.80 4.86
CA LEU A 159 -22.82 -40.39 4.58
C LEU A 159 -22.44 -39.62 5.85
N ALA A 160 -23.15 -39.82 6.96
CA ALA A 160 -22.84 -39.13 8.23
C ALA A 160 -21.43 -39.45 8.76
N GLU A 161 -20.92 -40.66 8.52
CA GLU A 161 -19.58 -41.07 8.93
C GLU A 161 -18.47 -40.62 7.98
N ASN A 162 -18.79 -40.34 6.70
CA ASN A 162 -17.77 -40.16 5.67
C ASN A 162 -17.83 -38.81 4.93
N GLU A 163 -18.93 -38.05 5.01
CA GLU A 163 -19.08 -36.74 4.35
C GLU A 163 -18.19 -35.68 4.97
N ALA A 164 -17.55 -34.86 4.13
CA ALA A 164 -16.75 -33.73 4.59
C ALA A 164 -17.66 -32.57 5.02
N ALA A 165 -17.46 -32.11 6.24
CA ALA A 165 -18.08 -30.89 6.77
C ALA A 165 -17.04 -29.79 6.93
N ILE A 166 -17.28 -28.63 6.33
CA ILE A 166 -16.43 -27.45 6.50
C ILE A 166 -16.77 -26.79 7.84
N ILE A 167 -15.77 -26.63 8.70
CA ILE A 167 -15.89 -25.88 9.95
C ILE A 167 -15.43 -24.45 9.68
N ASP A 168 -16.39 -23.53 9.52
CA ASP A 168 -16.13 -22.10 9.27
C ASP A 168 -16.63 -21.22 10.43
N PRO A 169 -15.82 -21.03 11.49
CA PRO A 169 -16.18 -20.17 12.61
C PRO A 169 -16.08 -18.67 12.28
N LEU A 170 -15.36 -18.32 11.21
CA LEU A 170 -15.07 -16.93 10.85
C LEU A 170 -16.01 -16.37 9.79
N ARG A 171 -16.89 -17.21 9.22
CA ARG A 171 -17.73 -16.87 8.07
C ARG A 171 -16.88 -16.29 6.94
N LEU A 172 -15.90 -17.08 6.50
CA LEU A 172 -14.85 -16.69 5.54
C LEU A 172 -15.41 -15.92 4.34
N ARG A 173 -16.54 -16.36 3.78
CA ARG A 173 -17.19 -15.69 2.65
C ARG A 173 -17.58 -14.24 2.95
N VAL A 174 -18.27 -14.00 4.07
CA VAL A 174 -18.70 -12.65 4.49
C VAL A 174 -17.47 -11.78 4.74
N LYS A 175 -16.44 -12.34 5.38
CA LYS A 175 -15.21 -11.60 5.67
C LYS A 175 -14.42 -11.26 4.40
N ILE A 176 -14.41 -12.15 3.42
CA ILE A 176 -13.81 -11.90 2.10
C ILE A 176 -14.56 -10.77 1.37
N GLU A 177 -15.89 -10.81 1.36
CA GLU A 177 -16.72 -9.79 0.71
C GLU A 177 -16.52 -8.41 1.36
N GLN A 178 -16.56 -8.34 2.69
CA GLN A 178 -16.35 -7.09 3.43
C GLN A 178 -14.95 -6.52 3.20
N LEU A 179 -13.90 -7.33 3.39
CA LEU A 179 -12.51 -6.87 3.24
C LEU A 179 -12.18 -6.51 1.79
N SER A 180 -12.76 -7.21 0.80
CA SER A 180 -12.60 -6.83 -0.62
C SER A 180 -13.17 -5.45 -0.86
N LYS A 181 -14.40 -5.20 -0.38
CA LYS A 181 -15.05 -3.91 -0.54
C LYS A 181 -14.27 -2.77 0.14
N GLU A 182 -13.85 -2.96 1.39
CA GLU A 182 -13.06 -1.96 2.12
C GLU A 182 -11.75 -1.61 1.40
N ILE A 183 -11.06 -2.60 0.82
CA ILE A 183 -9.83 -2.37 0.05
C ILE A 183 -10.13 -1.61 -1.24
N GLU A 184 -11.15 -2.02 -1.99
CA GLU A 184 -11.53 -1.41 -3.26
C GLU A 184 -11.95 0.04 -3.06
N ASP A 185 -12.86 0.31 -2.11
CA ASP A 185 -13.35 1.64 -1.79
C ASP A 185 -12.19 2.58 -1.39
N PHE A 186 -11.29 2.11 -0.51
CA PHE A 186 -10.12 2.89 -0.11
C PHE A 186 -9.19 3.20 -1.29
N GLN A 187 -8.84 2.19 -2.11
CA GLN A 187 -7.92 2.37 -3.23
C GLN A 187 -8.48 3.30 -4.31
N MET A 188 -9.79 3.27 -4.53
CA MET A 188 -10.44 4.17 -5.46
C MET A 188 -10.44 5.61 -4.95
N GLU A 189 -10.71 5.85 -3.68
CA GLU A 189 -10.97 7.20 -3.16
C GLU A 189 -9.72 7.94 -2.68
N VAL A 190 -8.74 7.23 -2.11
CA VAL A 190 -7.59 7.84 -1.40
C VAL A 190 -6.82 8.85 -2.26
N ASP A 191 -6.62 8.56 -3.55
CA ASP A 191 -5.87 9.46 -4.44
C ASP A 191 -6.64 10.73 -4.76
N PHE A 192 -7.96 10.64 -4.88
CA PHE A 192 -8.81 11.81 -5.08
C PHE A 192 -8.82 12.68 -3.82
N SER A 193 -9.11 12.10 -2.65
CA SER A 193 -9.16 12.84 -1.39
C SER A 193 -7.82 13.51 -1.05
N LEU A 194 -6.69 12.84 -1.32
CA LEU A 194 -5.36 13.44 -1.15
C LEU A 194 -5.11 14.59 -2.14
N SER A 195 -5.51 14.44 -3.41
CA SER A 195 -5.34 15.47 -4.43
C SER A 195 -6.17 16.72 -4.15
N GLU A 196 -7.43 16.53 -3.75
CA GLU A 196 -8.32 17.61 -3.34
C GLU A 196 -7.79 18.34 -2.11
N SER A 197 -7.39 17.59 -1.07
CA SER A 197 -6.79 18.15 0.14
C SER A 197 -5.53 18.96 -0.17
N ASN A 198 -4.65 18.46 -1.04
CA ASN A 198 -3.45 19.18 -1.45
C ASN A 198 -3.75 20.49 -2.18
N THR A 199 -4.85 20.51 -2.93
CA THR A 199 -5.24 21.67 -3.74
C THR A 199 -5.92 22.74 -2.89
N LEU A 200 -6.73 22.34 -1.91
CA LEU A 200 -7.50 23.23 -1.04
C LEU A 200 -6.68 23.75 0.15
N THR A 201 -5.77 22.94 0.68
CA THR A 201 -5.03 23.26 1.89
C THR A 201 -3.88 24.23 1.60
N LYS A 202 -3.77 25.26 2.44
CA LYS A 202 -2.69 26.24 2.38
C LYS A 202 -1.77 26.10 3.58
N ILE A 203 -0.48 26.33 3.33
CA ILE A 203 0.57 26.34 4.34
C ILE A 203 1.18 27.72 4.46
N GLN A 204 1.58 28.07 5.68
CA GLN A 204 2.39 29.25 5.94
C GLN A 204 3.85 28.83 6.06
N ILE A 205 4.72 29.56 5.36
CA ILE A 205 6.17 29.36 5.34
C ILE A 205 6.80 30.67 5.77
N ASP A 206 7.64 30.63 6.80
CA ASP A 206 8.42 31.77 7.27
C ASP A 206 9.56 32.14 6.31
#